data_AF-A0A7S4EFX8-F1
#
_entry.id   AF-A0A7S4EFX8-F1
#
_cell.length_a   1.000
_cell.length_b   1.000
_cell.length_c   1.000
_cell.angle_alpha   90.00
_cell.angle_beta   90.00
_cell.angle_gamma   90.00
#
_symmetry.space_group_name_H-M   'P 1'
#
loop_
_entity.id
_entity.type
_entity.pdbx_description
1 polymer ?
#
loop_
_entity_poly.entity_id
_entity_poly.type
_entity_poly.pdbx_seq_one_letter_code
_entity_poly.pdbx_strand_id
1 'polypeptide(L)'
;MSANNRPSLQQPFGGDDDYVVGGYHNNRSNNSGRHWHYNNGGGHPDSPSACSQMTSATRKDQEGEEDPNAPFIISVIAPATLEEGYTIDVMYNDETHTVDIPPGGVKEGEEFETVIDPKRQYQDQYSSRSILQMDQLVEEDEEDIPRRSSPCSRGNSPYSRDNSPYSRDNSPYSRGNSPYSRGDQLQQEEQRRQSQRSGNSGQQTDFKLLSAKIYDDGSEYTSDSHDKTKEIEAASTFPAHSLSGDDEDEETMMEKTHIQNQDFIDEDNKADDASGENKDTVWYDNEGIPHGTWRTRLCSCCDVLTQSTFWMGIFCTPVLMAQLVTRLGLTWNGREGPPEQTYLSYNRIVLGLVFVMSIYWIPFVGSVCVFIYYLLVIVYIGSHVRGYMRQKYQIPSTLPTRCGPRIDDFCMMLCCGCCSSIQMVRHTHDDKDYPGHACTTTGLEFDAPSIV
;
A
#
# COMPACT_ATOMS: atom_id res chain seq x y z
N MET A 1 -16.47 12.45 -81.74
CA MET A 1 -16.45 11.19 -80.96
C MET A 1 -14.96 10.91 -80.70
N SER A 2 -14.41 11.12 -79.50
CA SER A 2 -14.58 10.31 -78.27
C SER A 2 -14.14 8.84 -78.51
N ALA A 3 -13.35 8.15 -77.68
CA ALA A 3 -12.47 8.49 -76.54
C ALA A 3 -11.59 7.22 -76.25
N ASN A 4 -10.54 7.16 -75.43
CA ASN A 4 -9.85 8.15 -74.57
C ASN A 4 -8.36 7.74 -74.35
N ASN A 5 -7.51 8.60 -73.76
CA ASN A 5 -6.11 8.30 -73.44
C ASN A 5 -5.87 7.97 -71.95
N ARG A 6 -4.91 7.09 -71.65
CA ARG A 6 -4.29 6.96 -70.31
C ARG A 6 -2.81 6.48 -70.42
N PRO A 7 -1.80 7.32 -70.13
CA PRO A 7 -0.39 6.90 -70.15
C PRO A 7 0.08 6.28 -68.82
N SER A 8 1.26 5.66 -68.89
CA SER A 8 1.90 4.82 -67.87
C SER A 8 2.74 5.57 -66.82
N LEU A 9 2.94 4.90 -65.68
CA LEU A 9 3.95 5.23 -64.66
C LEU A 9 5.38 5.00 -65.18
N GLN A 10 6.30 5.90 -64.81
CA GLN A 10 7.74 5.67 -64.84
C GLN A 10 8.42 6.47 -63.71
N GLN A 11 9.13 5.75 -62.82
CA GLN A 11 10.28 6.22 -62.04
C GLN A 11 11.56 5.94 -62.88
N PRO A 12 12.84 6.13 -62.45
CA PRO A 12 13.36 6.43 -61.08
C PRO A 12 14.63 7.35 -60.97
N PHE A 13 15.17 7.42 -59.74
CA PHE A 13 16.57 7.69 -59.30
C PHE A 13 17.02 9.11 -58.86
N GLY A 14 17.88 9.11 -57.82
CA GLY A 14 18.59 10.25 -57.21
C GLY A 14 17.81 10.94 -56.08
N GLY A 15 18.22 10.97 -54.81
CA GLY A 15 19.41 10.42 -54.17
C GLY A 15 20.61 11.38 -54.20
N ASP A 16 20.75 12.21 -53.16
CA ASP A 16 22.00 12.72 -52.59
C ASP A 16 21.72 13.46 -51.26
N ASP A 17 22.71 13.51 -50.38
CA ASP A 17 22.64 14.04 -49.01
C ASP A 17 22.76 15.57 -48.93
N ASP A 18 22.19 16.19 -47.88
CA ASP A 18 22.85 17.35 -47.25
C ASP A 18 22.38 17.60 -45.80
N TYR A 19 23.35 17.68 -44.88
CA TYR A 19 23.12 18.03 -43.46
C TYR A 19 23.12 19.56 -43.31
N VAL A 20 21.96 20.18 -43.10
CA VAL A 20 21.89 21.61 -42.78
C VAL A 20 21.78 21.83 -41.27
N VAL A 21 22.87 22.32 -40.69
CA VAL A 21 22.89 22.90 -39.34
C VAL A 21 22.36 24.33 -39.39
N GLY A 22 21.30 24.60 -38.62
CA GLY A 22 20.75 25.92 -38.36
C GLY A 22 19.50 25.78 -37.50
N GLY A 23 19.19 26.65 -36.54
CA GLY A 23 19.85 27.89 -36.16
C GLY A 23 18.82 28.70 -35.38
N TYR A 24 19.15 29.14 -34.16
CA TYR A 24 18.19 29.84 -33.31
C TYR A 24 17.71 31.14 -33.97
N HIS A 25 16.39 31.33 -34.10
CA HIS A 25 15.81 32.66 -34.00
C HIS A 25 14.34 32.67 -33.59
N ASN A 26 14.05 33.55 -32.62
CA ASN A 26 12.73 33.97 -32.15
C ASN A 26 11.72 34.23 -33.28
N ASN A 27 10.44 33.92 -33.06
CA ASN A 27 9.45 34.99 -32.91
C ASN A 27 8.05 34.58 -32.42
N ARG A 28 7.38 35.60 -31.87
CA ARG A 28 5.93 35.83 -31.85
C ARG A 28 5.00 34.83 -31.14
N SER A 29 4.70 35.22 -29.90
CA SER A 29 3.33 35.51 -29.47
C SER A 29 2.30 35.66 -30.61
N ASN A 30 1.21 34.89 -30.54
CA ASN A 30 -0.08 35.30 -31.08
C ASN A 30 -1.21 34.77 -30.20
N ASN A 31 -1.63 35.61 -29.25
CA ASN A 31 -2.83 35.41 -28.47
C ASN A 31 -4.05 35.58 -29.41
N SER A 32 -4.89 34.55 -29.54
CA SER A 32 -6.20 34.68 -30.17
C SER A 32 -7.19 33.75 -29.49
N GLY A 33 -8.07 34.33 -28.67
CA GLY A 33 -9.08 33.58 -27.94
C GLY A 33 -10.12 32.95 -28.87
N ARG A 34 -10.68 31.81 -28.45
CA ARG A 34 -11.94 31.29 -28.99
C ARG A 34 -12.94 31.10 -27.87
N HIS A 35 -13.90 32.01 -27.85
CA HIS A 35 -15.09 31.97 -27.03
C HIS A 35 -15.96 30.80 -27.51
N TRP A 36 -16.16 29.78 -26.68
CA TRP A 36 -17.11 28.70 -26.96
C TRP A 36 -18.40 28.98 -26.19
N HIS A 37 -19.49 29.22 -26.91
CA HIS A 37 -20.84 29.12 -26.36
C HIS A 37 -21.28 27.66 -26.45
N TYR A 38 -21.65 27.05 -25.33
CA TYR A 38 -22.42 25.80 -25.31
C TYR A 38 -23.88 26.09 -24.95
N ASN A 39 -24.79 25.42 -25.66
CA ASN A 39 -26.23 25.58 -25.49
C ASN A 39 -26.75 24.79 -24.28
N ASN A 40 -27.70 25.37 -23.56
CA ASN A 40 -28.58 24.64 -22.63
C ASN A 40 -29.53 23.70 -23.38
N GLY A 41 -29.80 22.52 -22.82
CA GLY A 41 -30.92 21.69 -23.26
C GLY A 41 -31.05 20.36 -22.51
N GLY A 42 -32.20 20.14 -21.86
CA GLY A 42 -32.69 18.83 -21.44
C GLY A 42 -32.36 18.42 -20.01
N GLY A 43 -33.18 18.87 -19.04
CA GLY A 43 -33.16 18.30 -17.69
C GLY A 43 -33.92 16.98 -17.64
N HIS A 44 -33.26 15.95 -17.11
CA HIS A 44 -33.87 14.71 -16.63
C HIS A 44 -33.92 14.79 -15.10
N PRO A 45 -34.95 14.27 -14.39
CA PRO A 45 -34.86 14.15 -12.94
C PRO A 45 -33.79 13.12 -12.57
N ASP A 46 -32.69 13.59 -11.99
CA ASP A 46 -31.64 12.75 -11.44
C ASP A 46 -32.05 12.20 -10.07
N SER A 47 -31.73 10.93 -9.80
CA SER A 47 -31.78 10.38 -8.45
C SER A 47 -30.72 11.08 -7.58
N PRO A 48 -31.03 11.46 -6.33
CA PRO A 48 -30.05 12.10 -5.47
C PRO A 48 -28.87 11.16 -5.21
N SER A 49 -27.68 11.60 -5.63
CA SER A 49 -26.41 10.94 -5.32
C SER A 49 -26.17 11.03 -3.82
N ALA A 50 -26.44 9.94 -3.10
CA ALA A 50 -26.15 9.85 -1.68
C ALA A 50 -24.63 9.90 -1.44
N CYS A 51 -24.12 11.05 -0.99
CA CYS A 51 -22.83 11.11 -0.33
C CYS A 51 -22.99 10.49 1.05
N SER A 52 -22.28 9.40 1.35
CA SER A 52 -22.26 8.80 2.68
C SER A 52 -21.60 9.74 3.69
N GLN A 53 -22.40 10.58 4.34
CA GLN A 53 -21.99 11.29 5.54
C GLN A 53 -22.18 10.35 6.72
N MET A 54 -21.07 9.84 7.28
CA MET A 54 -21.11 9.06 8.51
C MET A 54 -21.65 9.90 9.64
N THR A 55 -22.51 9.32 10.47
CA THR A 55 -23.09 10.02 11.62
C THR A 55 -22.60 9.44 12.93
N SER A 56 -22.26 10.33 13.87
CA SER A 56 -21.91 9.98 15.25
C SER A 56 -23.16 9.61 16.05
N ALA A 57 -23.04 8.61 16.92
CA ALA A 57 -24.08 8.23 17.87
C ALA A 57 -23.63 8.47 19.32
N THR A 58 -24.58 8.72 20.24
CA THR A 58 -24.31 8.89 21.67
C THR A 58 -25.02 7.83 22.49
N ARG A 59 -24.37 7.32 23.54
CA ARG A 59 -24.96 6.37 24.47
C ARG A 59 -25.86 7.08 25.48
N LYS A 60 -26.97 6.43 25.85
CA LYS A 60 -27.78 6.82 27.00
C LYS A 60 -27.41 5.95 28.20
N ASP A 61 -26.60 6.49 29.10
CA ASP A 61 -26.02 5.73 30.21
C ASP A 61 -27.12 5.17 31.15
N GLN A 62 -27.06 3.86 31.40
CA GLN A 62 -27.77 3.23 32.51
C GLN A 62 -26.73 2.88 33.58
N GLU A 63 -26.85 3.48 34.76
CA GLU A 63 -25.98 3.20 35.90
C GLU A 63 -26.22 1.76 36.43
N GLY A 64 -25.51 0.79 35.88
CA GLY A 64 -25.61 -0.62 36.23
C GLY A 64 -24.37 -1.41 35.80
N GLU A 65 -24.17 -2.59 36.38
CA GLU A 65 -23.08 -3.50 36.00
C GLU A 65 -23.44 -4.19 34.68
N GLU A 66 -22.81 -3.75 33.59
CA GLU A 66 -23.26 -4.07 32.23
C GLU A 66 -22.73 -5.43 31.72
N ASP A 67 -23.63 -6.31 31.29
CA ASP A 67 -23.25 -7.47 30.46
C ASP A 67 -22.82 -6.95 29.08
N PRO A 68 -21.57 -7.17 28.63
CA PRO A 68 -21.10 -6.70 27.32
C PRO A 68 -21.83 -7.35 26.12
N ASN A 69 -22.70 -8.33 26.37
CA ASN A 69 -23.53 -9.00 25.38
C ASN A 69 -25.02 -8.59 25.44
N ALA A 70 -25.37 -7.63 26.31
CA ALA A 70 -26.71 -7.06 26.36
C ALA A 70 -26.93 -6.09 25.18
N PRO A 71 -28.12 -6.05 24.58
CA PRO A 71 -28.46 -5.02 23.62
C PRO A 71 -28.42 -3.63 24.28
N PHE A 72 -27.77 -2.67 23.64
CA PHE A 72 -27.67 -1.30 24.16
C PHE A 72 -28.38 -0.31 23.24
N ILE A 73 -28.85 0.79 23.83
CA ILE A 73 -29.58 1.85 23.11
C ILE A 73 -28.60 2.98 22.78
N ILE A 74 -28.53 3.34 21.51
CA ILE A 74 -27.84 4.55 21.05
C ILE A 74 -28.84 5.56 20.51
N SER A 75 -28.49 6.84 20.66
CA SER A 75 -29.19 7.96 20.03
C SER A 75 -28.42 8.39 18.79
N VAL A 76 -29.13 8.47 17.66
CA VAL A 76 -28.57 8.77 16.33
C VAL A 76 -29.27 10.00 15.77
N ILE A 77 -28.50 10.95 15.24
CA ILE A 77 -29.04 12.09 14.49
C ILE A 77 -29.09 11.69 13.01
N ALA A 78 -30.22 11.84 12.33
CA ALA A 78 -30.30 11.45 10.92
C ALA A 78 -29.56 12.46 10.00
N PRO A 79 -28.62 12.02 9.13
CA PRO A 79 -27.84 12.92 8.26
C PRO A 79 -28.63 13.46 7.06
N ALA A 80 -29.79 12.87 6.77
CA ALA A 80 -30.69 13.23 5.69
C ALA A 80 -32.12 12.81 6.07
N THR A 81 -33.11 13.25 5.29
CA THR A 81 -34.48 12.71 5.41
C THR A 81 -34.53 11.34 4.74
N LEU A 82 -34.87 10.30 5.51
CA LEU A 82 -34.85 8.89 5.10
C LEU A 82 -36.21 8.24 5.37
N GLU A 83 -36.66 7.41 4.43
CA GLU A 83 -37.92 6.66 4.56
C GLU A 83 -37.73 5.40 5.43
N GLU A 84 -38.83 4.81 5.90
CA GLU A 84 -38.79 3.58 6.70
C GLU A 84 -38.15 2.41 5.92
N GLY A 85 -37.40 1.55 6.63
CA GLY A 85 -36.75 0.38 6.03
C GLY A 85 -35.44 0.67 5.27
N TYR A 86 -34.98 1.92 5.24
CA TYR A 86 -33.57 2.22 4.94
C TYR A 86 -32.66 1.77 6.08
N THR A 87 -31.37 1.59 5.78
CA THR A 87 -30.31 1.34 6.76
C THR A 87 -29.24 2.41 6.67
N ILE A 88 -28.68 2.82 7.81
CA ILE A 88 -27.54 3.76 7.86
C ILE A 88 -26.39 3.20 8.70
N ASP A 89 -25.16 3.52 8.31
CA ASP A 89 -23.97 3.19 9.07
C ASP A 89 -23.61 4.35 10.00
N VAL A 90 -23.52 4.07 11.30
CA VAL A 90 -23.19 5.02 12.36
C VAL A 90 -21.90 4.62 13.05
N MET A 91 -21.08 5.60 13.44
CA MET A 91 -19.91 5.33 14.29
C MET A 91 -20.26 5.50 15.76
N TYR A 92 -19.90 4.50 16.56
CA TYR A 92 -19.99 4.51 18.01
C TYR A 92 -18.76 3.79 18.60
N ASN A 93 -18.04 4.45 19.51
CA ASN A 93 -16.77 3.95 20.08
C ASN A 93 -15.77 3.43 19.01
N ASP A 94 -15.60 4.18 17.92
CA ASP A 94 -14.73 3.84 16.77
C ASP A 94 -15.11 2.55 16.01
N GLU A 95 -16.25 1.93 16.31
CA GLU A 95 -16.85 0.83 15.56
C GLU A 95 -18.02 1.32 14.69
N THR A 96 -18.14 0.77 13.48
CA THR A 96 -19.25 1.06 12.56
C THR A 96 -20.39 0.06 12.78
N HIS A 97 -21.57 0.56 13.13
CA HIS A 97 -22.79 -0.24 13.29
C HIS A 97 -23.83 0.15 12.24
N THR A 98 -24.49 -0.84 11.64
CA THR A 98 -25.59 -0.61 10.70
C THR A 98 -26.93 -0.59 11.45
N VAL A 99 -27.73 0.45 11.23
CA VAL A 99 -28.97 0.75 11.95
C VAL A 99 -30.15 0.81 10.97
N ASP A 100 -31.23 0.08 11.29
CA ASP A 100 -32.50 0.12 10.58
C ASP A 100 -33.28 1.43 10.92
N ILE A 101 -33.78 2.16 9.91
CA ILE A 101 -34.59 3.38 10.11
C ILE A 101 -36.01 3.02 10.60
N PRO A 102 -36.52 3.67 11.67
CA PRO A 102 -37.80 3.31 12.28
C PRO A 102 -39.02 3.54 11.37
N PRO A 103 -40.16 2.87 11.66
CA PRO A 103 -41.42 3.07 10.94
C PRO A 103 -41.87 4.53 10.94
N GLY A 104 -42.29 5.03 9.77
CA GLY A 104 -42.57 6.45 9.53
C GLY A 104 -41.39 7.28 9.02
N GLY A 105 -40.17 6.74 9.00
CA GLY A 105 -38.96 7.43 8.55
C GLY A 105 -38.41 8.44 9.57
N VAL A 106 -37.34 9.13 9.19
CA VAL A 106 -36.67 10.18 9.98
C VAL A 106 -36.34 11.37 9.09
N LYS A 107 -36.35 12.59 9.63
CA LYS A 107 -35.95 13.81 8.91
C LYS A 107 -34.48 14.15 9.16
N GLU A 108 -33.89 14.91 8.23
CA GLU A 108 -32.56 15.48 8.42
C GLU A 108 -32.47 16.28 9.73
N GLY A 109 -31.49 15.93 10.58
CA GLY A 109 -31.32 16.49 11.92
C GLY A 109 -32.25 15.93 13.00
N GLU A 110 -33.14 14.98 12.69
CA GLU A 110 -34.01 14.32 13.67
C GLU A 110 -33.21 13.29 14.47
N GLU A 111 -33.29 13.37 15.80
CA GLU A 111 -32.67 12.42 16.71
C GLU A 111 -33.63 11.24 16.97
N PHE A 112 -33.15 10.01 16.78
CA PHE A 112 -33.91 8.79 17.02
C PHE A 112 -33.11 7.75 17.80
N GLU A 113 -33.79 7.02 18.69
CA GLU A 113 -33.19 5.94 19.48
C GLU A 113 -33.30 4.61 18.72
N THR A 114 -32.23 3.81 18.73
CA THR A 114 -32.21 2.46 18.18
C THR A 114 -31.51 1.49 19.12
N VAL A 115 -31.81 0.19 18.98
CA VAL A 115 -31.22 -0.89 19.78
C VAL A 115 -30.19 -1.63 18.93
N ILE A 116 -28.92 -1.57 19.31
CA ILE A 116 -27.88 -2.44 18.75
C ILE A 116 -27.86 -3.74 19.56
N ASP A 117 -28.04 -4.87 18.87
CA ASP A 117 -27.72 -6.20 19.41
C ASP A 117 -26.32 -6.60 18.91
N PRO A 118 -25.29 -6.66 19.79
CA PRO A 118 -23.93 -7.06 19.41
C PRO A 118 -23.87 -8.40 18.67
N LYS A 119 -24.80 -9.33 18.95
CA LYS A 119 -24.80 -10.68 18.36
C LYS A 119 -25.24 -10.69 16.90
N ARG A 120 -26.08 -9.74 16.48
CA ARG A 120 -26.53 -9.60 15.09
C ARG A 120 -25.35 -9.19 14.18
N GLN A 121 -24.53 -8.26 14.64
CA GLN A 121 -23.36 -7.76 13.93
C GLN A 121 -22.32 -8.87 13.64
N TYR A 122 -22.08 -9.76 14.61
CA TYR A 122 -21.25 -10.96 14.39
C TYR A 122 -21.84 -11.91 13.34
N GLN A 123 -23.16 -12.08 13.28
CA GLN A 123 -23.81 -12.93 12.27
C GLN A 123 -23.75 -12.31 10.88
N ASP A 124 -23.98 -11.00 10.73
CA ASP A 124 -23.94 -10.33 9.43
C ASP A 124 -22.52 -10.28 8.86
N GLN A 125 -21.49 -10.08 9.70
CA GLN A 125 -20.08 -10.24 9.31
C GLN A 125 -19.77 -11.68 8.86
N TYR A 126 -20.24 -12.71 9.58
CA TYR A 126 -19.99 -14.11 9.22
C TYR A 126 -20.75 -14.55 7.96
N SER A 127 -21.98 -14.07 7.79
CA SER A 127 -22.83 -14.37 6.63
C SER A 127 -22.24 -13.75 5.35
N SER A 128 -21.83 -12.48 5.41
CA SER A 128 -21.12 -11.81 4.32
C SER A 128 -19.84 -12.54 3.92
N ARG A 129 -19.06 -12.98 4.92
CA ARG A 129 -17.82 -13.75 4.70
C ARG A 129 -18.08 -15.16 4.15
N SER A 130 -19.15 -15.81 4.58
CA SER A 130 -19.56 -17.14 4.11
C SER A 130 -20.12 -17.13 2.68
N ILE A 131 -20.80 -16.06 2.27
CA ILE A 131 -21.32 -15.92 0.90
C ILE A 131 -20.14 -15.69 -0.06
N LEU A 132 -19.23 -14.75 0.26
CA LEU A 132 -18.03 -14.51 -0.55
C LEU A 132 -17.13 -15.74 -0.67
N GLN A 133 -17.02 -16.56 0.38
CA GLN A 133 -16.25 -17.80 0.34
C GLN A 133 -16.94 -18.94 -0.46
N MET A 134 -18.27 -18.89 -0.63
CA MET A 134 -19.00 -19.82 -1.51
C MET A 134 -18.82 -19.44 -2.99
N ASP A 135 -18.95 -18.16 -3.34
CA ASP A 135 -18.76 -17.70 -4.73
C ASP A 135 -17.34 -18.00 -5.23
N GLN A 136 -16.33 -17.84 -4.35
CA GLN A 136 -14.93 -18.16 -4.65
C GLN A 136 -14.68 -19.66 -4.92
N LEU A 137 -15.54 -20.57 -4.43
CA LEU A 137 -15.49 -22.01 -4.76
C LEU A 137 -16.23 -22.37 -6.04
N VAL A 138 -17.08 -21.48 -6.56
CA VAL A 138 -17.81 -21.69 -7.83
C VAL A 138 -16.97 -21.29 -9.04
N GLU A 139 -16.09 -20.29 -8.91
CA GLU A 139 -15.21 -19.85 -10.01
C GLU A 139 -14.01 -20.79 -10.28
N GLU A 140 -13.55 -21.60 -9.31
CA GLU A 140 -12.40 -22.49 -9.52
C GLU A 140 -12.70 -23.74 -10.38
N ASP A 141 -13.96 -24.06 -10.67
CA ASP A 141 -14.36 -25.27 -11.43
C ASP A 141 -14.62 -25.03 -12.94
N GLU A 142 -14.55 -23.79 -13.46
CA GLU A 142 -14.94 -23.47 -14.86
C GLU A 142 -13.79 -23.30 -15.90
N GLU A 143 -12.51 -23.43 -15.53
CA GLU A 143 -11.38 -23.32 -16.48
C GLU A 143 -10.50 -24.59 -16.63
N ASP A 144 -10.98 -25.64 -17.33
CA ASP A 144 -10.12 -26.39 -18.29
C ASP A 144 -10.87 -27.34 -19.27
N ILE A 145 -11.34 -26.84 -20.43
CA ILE A 145 -11.65 -27.69 -21.61
C ILE A 145 -11.16 -27.03 -22.92
N PRO A 146 -9.96 -27.37 -23.44
CA PRO A 146 -9.46 -26.82 -24.69
C PRO A 146 -10.15 -27.45 -25.92
N ARG A 147 -11.21 -26.79 -26.41
CA ARG A 147 -11.88 -27.16 -27.68
C ARG A 147 -10.98 -26.91 -28.90
N ARG A 148 -10.29 -27.96 -29.35
CA ARG A 148 -9.65 -28.00 -30.67
C ARG A 148 -10.68 -28.00 -31.81
N SER A 149 -10.81 -26.90 -32.55
CA SER A 149 -11.31 -26.93 -33.94
C SER A 149 -10.98 -25.65 -34.72
N SER A 150 -9.88 -25.67 -35.49
CA SER A 150 -9.65 -24.71 -36.59
C SER A 150 -9.94 -25.39 -37.93
N PRO A 151 -10.77 -24.83 -38.83
CA PRO A 151 -11.03 -25.39 -40.15
C PRO A 151 -9.94 -24.99 -41.16
N CYS A 152 -9.44 -25.96 -41.92
CA CYS A 152 -8.48 -25.72 -43.00
C CYS A 152 -9.17 -25.12 -44.24
N SER A 153 -8.92 -23.84 -44.56
CA SER A 153 -9.30 -23.26 -45.85
C SER A 153 -8.21 -23.47 -46.89
N ARG A 154 -8.62 -24.06 -48.01
CA ARG A 154 -7.78 -24.58 -49.11
C ARG A 154 -7.61 -23.48 -50.18
N GLY A 155 -6.38 -23.02 -50.40
CA GLY A 155 -6.08 -21.98 -51.41
C GLY A 155 -4.94 -22.39 -52.34
N ASN A 156 -5.26 -22.64 -53.62
CA ASN A 156 -4.26 -22.91 -54.67
C ASN A 156 -3.68 -21.60 -55.22
N SER A 157 -2.37 -21.55 -55.50
CA SER A 157 -1.77 -20.60 -56.45
C SER A 157 -0.44 -21.15 -57.01
N PRO A 158 -0.04 -20.87 -58.28
CA PRO A 158 0.96 -21.69 -58.98
C PRO A 158 2.33 -21.03 -59.25
N TYR A 159 3.33 -21.89 -59.48
CA TYR A 159 4.60 -21.73 -60.23
C TYR A 159 5.28 -20.35 -60.40
N SER A 160 6.49 -20.25 -59.82
CA SER A 160 7.80 -19.97 -60.47
C SER A 160 8.87 -20.26 -59.41
N ARG A 161 9.84 -21.18 -59.56
CA ARG A 161 10.82 -21.41 -60.63
C ARG A 161 11.68 -20.17 -60.91
N ASP A 162 12.80 -20.07 -60.19
CA ASP A 162 14.10 -19.87 -60.85
C ASP A 162 15.27 -20.42 -60.01
N ASN A 163 16.41 -20.64 -60.67
CA ASN A 163 17.52 -21.45 -60.15
C ASN A 163 18.63 -20.60 -59.51
N SER A 164 19.35 -21.18 -58.53
CA SER A 164 20.81 -21.04 -58.46
C SER A 164 21.48 -22.34 -57.94
N PRO A 165 22.73 -22.66 -58.34
CA PRO A 165 23.31 -24.01 -58.14
C PRO A 165 24.63 -24.03 -57.31
N TYR A 166 25.10 -25.25 -56.99
CA TYR A 166 26.37 -25.60 -56.31
C TYR A 166 26.45 -25.27 -54.81
N SER A 167 27.04 -26.07 -53.90
CA SER A 167 27.55 -27.46 -53.89
C SER A 167 27.30 -28.00 -52.47
N ARG A 168 26.83 -29.23 -52.21
CA ARG A 168 27.45 -30.55 -52.40
C ARG A 168 28.84 -30.71 -51.75
N ASP A 169 28.85 -31.23 -50.52
CA ASP A 169 29.61 -32.43 -50.11
C ASP A 169 28.98 -32.97 -48.80
N ASN A 170 28.29 -34.11 -48.78
CA ASN A 170 28.78 -35.50 -48.77
C ASN A 170 29.69 -35.86 -47.57
N SER A 171 29.09 -36.46 -46.53
CA SER A 171 29.67 -37.66 -45.90
C SER A 171 28.55 -38.59 -45.37
N PRO A 172 28.76 -39.91 -45.23
CA PRO A 172 27.65 -40.87 -45.29
C PRO A 172 27.54 -41.84 -44.08
N TYR A 173 26.40 -42.53 -44.02
CA TYR A 173 26.12 -43.74 -43.23
C TYR A 173 26.37 -43.72 -41.70
N SER A 174 25.28 -43.85 -40.94
CA SER A 174 24.99 -45.16 -40.34
C SER A 174 23.51 -45.33 -40.04
N ARG A 175 22.97 -46.49 -40.46
CA ARG A 175 21.57 -46.90 -40.32
C ARG A 175 21.52 -48.00 -39.27
N GLY A 176 20.95 -47.72 -38.10
CA GLY A 176 20.85 -48.67 -36.99
C GLY A 176 19.44 -48.72 -36.43
N ASN A 177 18.60 -49.58 -36.99
CA ASN A 177 17.32 -49.94 -36.35
C ASN A 177 17.60 -50.89 -35.18
N SER A 178 17.01 -50.62 -34.02
CA SER A 178 16.66 -51.67 -33.07
C SER A 178 15.44 -51.22 -32.24
N PRO A 179 14.32 -51.95 -32.28
CA PRO A 179 13.24 -51.81 -31.30
C PRO A 179 13.53 -52.68 -30.08
N TYR A 180 13.25 -52.21 -28.85
CA TYR A 180 12.66 -53.02 -27.76
C TYR A 180 12.42 -52.20 -26.47
N SER A 181 11.44 -52.66 -25.70
CA SER A 181 11.29 -52.48 -24.24
C SER A 181 11.12 -51.06 -23.67
N ARG A 182 9.93 -50.49 -23.86
CA ARG A 182 9.36 -49.43 -22.99
C ARG A 182 8.49 -50.03 -21.86
N GLY A 183 8.94 -51.14 -21.25
CA GLY A 183 8.15 -51.94 -20.30
C GLY A 183 8.56 -51.81 -18.83
N ASP A 184 9.85 -51.70 -18.53
CA ASP A 184 10.36 -52.00 -17.19
C ASP A 184 10.47 -50.80 -16.23
N GLN A 185 10.28 -49.56 -16.70
CA GLN A 185 10.40 -48.38 -15.83
C GLN A 185 9.24 -48.21 -14.83
N LEU A 186 8.02 -48.67 -15.16
CA LEU A 186 6.86 -48.48 -14.29
C LEU A 186 6.91 -49.34 -13.01
N GLN A 187 7.41 -50.58 -13.08
CA GLN A 187 7.52 -51.43 -11.88
C GLN A 187 8.62 -50.94 -10.90
N GLN A 188 9.70 -50.34 -11.41
CA GLN A 188 10.80 -49.86 -10.57
C GLN A 188 10.43 -48.55 -9.82
N GLU A 189 9.54 -47.73 -10.39
CA GLU A 189 9.04 -46.53 -9.73
C GLU A 189 7.97 -46.84 -8.66
N GLU A 190 7.14 -47.85 -8.90
CA GLU A 190 6.11 -48.28 -7.94
C GLU A 190 6.71 -48.96 -6.69
N GLN A 191 7.79 -49.74 -6.84
CA GLN A 191 8.58 -50.24 -5.70
C GLN A 191 9.23 -49.13 -4.87
N ARG A 192 9.65 -48.02 -5.50
CA ARG A 192 10.16 -46.84 -4.77
C ARG A 192 9.07 -46.16 -3.94
N ARG A 193 7.84 -46.03 -4.47
CA ARG A 193 6.70 -45.45 -3.74
C ARG A 193 6.25 -46.31 -2.56
N GLN A 194 6.32 -47.64 -2.65
CA GLN A 194 5.99 -48.51 -1.52
C GLN A 194 7.03 -48.44 -0.39
N SER A 195 8.33 -48.39 -0.72
CA SER A 195 9.40 -48.30 0.29
C SER A 195 9.32 -47.02 1.13
N GLN A 196 8.93 -45.88 0.54
CA GLN A 196 8.73 -44.63 1.28
C GLN A 196 7.50 -44.62 2.21
N ARG A 197 6.52 -45.51 2.01
CA ARG A 197 5.31 -45.60 2.85
C ARG A 197 5.47 -46.46 4.11
N SER A 198 6.53 -47.27 4.22
CA SER A 198 6.76 -48.16 5.38
C SER A 198 7.68 -47.58 6.46
N GLY A 199 8.22 -46.37 6.28
CA GLY A 199 9.29 -45.82 7.12
C GLY A 199 8.87 -44.97 8.32
N ASN A 200 7.58 -44.71 8.55
CA ASN A 200 7.14 -43.67 9.51
C ASN A 200 6.13 -44.16 10.57
N SER A 201 6.27 -45.40 11.05
CA SER A 201 5.53 -45.93 12.19
C SER A 201 6.48 -46.53 13.22
N GLY A 202 6.93 -45.76 14.21
CA GLY A 202 7.85 -46.32 15.22
C GLY A 202 8.63 -45.39 16.14
N GLN A 203 8.13 -44.21 16.53
CA GLN A 203 8.64 -43.50 17.72
C GLN A 203 7.48 -42.92 18.53
N GLN A 204 6.82 -43.78 19.31
CA GLN A 204 5.92 -43.38 20.37
C GLN A 204 6.77 -43.10 21.63
N THR A 205 7.17 -41.84 21.83
CA THR A 205 7.89 -41.41 23.03
C THR A 205 6.92 -41.21 24.19
N ASP A 206 7.19 -41.96 25.26
CA ASP A 206 6.32 -42.08 26.43
C ASP A 206 6.43 -40.84 27.35
N PHE A 207 5.64 -39.81 27.06
CA PHE A 207 5.58 -38.59 27.87
C PHE A 207 4.76 -38.84 29.15
N LYS A 208 5.44 -39.24 30.22
CA LYS A 208 4.85 -39.32 31.57
C LYS A 208 4.30 -37.97 32.00
N LEU A 209 2.98 -37.88 32.17
CA LEU A 209 2.36 -36.80 32.94
C LEU A 209 2.90 -36.80 34.37
N LEU A 210 3.61 -35.74 34.74
CA LEU A 210 3.85 -35.41 36.14
C LEU A 210 2.62 -34.69 36.68
N SER A 211 1.96 -35.33 37.65
CA SER A 211 0.79 -34.82 38.34
C SER A 211 1.06 -33.45 38.96
N ALA A 212 0.20 -32.47 38.68
CA ALA A 212 0.21 -31.21 39.40
C ALA A 212 -0.02 -31.48 40.90
N LYS A 213 0.90 -31.01 41.74
CA LYS A 213 0.69 -30.96 43.19
C LYS A 213 -0.08 -29.69 43.53
N ILE A 214 -1.30 -29.88 44.02
CA ILE A 214 -1.99 -28.87 44.82
C ILE A 214 -1.13 -28.65 46.08
N TYR A 215 -0.70 -27.41 46.31
CA TYR A 215 -0.19 -27.00 47.62
C TYR A 215 -1.35 -26.40 48.40
N ASP A 216 -1.74 -27.14 49.43
CA ASP A 216 -2.64 -26.71 50.49
C ASP A 216 -1.71 -26.37 51.68
N ASP A 217 -1.56 -25.08 51.98
CA ASP A 217 -0.77 -24.61 53.13
C ASP A 217 -1.60 -23.57 53.90
N GLY A 218 -2.30 -24.08 54.91
CA GLY A 218 -2.85 -23.27 55.97
C GLY A 218 -1.88 -23.27 57.16
N SER A 219 -1.26 -22.12 57.41
CA SER A 219 -0.55 -21.80 58.65
C SER A 219 -0.92 -20.36 59.03
N GLU A 220 -1.97 -20.17 59.82
CA GLU A 220 -1.97 -20.19 61.30
C GLU A 220 -1.13 -19.03 61.89
N TYR A 221 -1.86 -18.04 62.43
CA TYR A 221 -1.30 -16.88 63.12
C TYR A 221 -0.69 -17.29 64.46
N THR A 222 0.60 -17.00 64.67
CA THR A 222 1.15 -16.78 66.01
C THR A 222 2.06 -15.55 66.04
N SER A 223 1.66 -14.54 66.80
CA SER A 223 2.55 -13.54 67.37
C SER A 223 3.55 -14.18 68.32
N ASP A 224 4.85 -13.86 68.25
CA ASP A 224 5.47 -13.04 69.31
C ASP A 224 6.94 -12.63 69.09
N SER A 225 7.23 -11.37 69.42
CA SER A 225 8.44 -10.84 70.10
C SER A 225 9.88 -10.98 69.56
N HIS A 226 10.70 -10.01 70.03
CA HIS A 226 12.16 -9.99 70.20
C HIS A 226 13.11 -9.76 69.01
N ASP A 227 13.30 -8.47 68.71
CA ASP A 227 14.53 -7.73 69.08
C ASP A 227 15.87 -8.49 69.04
N LYS A 228 16.69 -8.17 68.01
CA LYS A 228 18.14 -7.98 68.19
C LYS A 228 18.80 -7.19 67.06
N THR A 229 19.47 -6.12 67.45
CA THR A 229 20.47 -5.40 66.69
C THR A 229 21.67 -6.28 66.28
N LYS A 230 22.21 -6.08 65.07
CA LYS A 230 23.61 -5.60 64.87
C LYS A 230 24.02 -5.48 63.39
N GLU A 231 24.69 -4.35 63.12
CA GLU A 231 25.90 -4.18 62.28
C GLU A 231 26.10 -5.07 61.04
N ILE A 232 26.10 -4.44 59.85
CA ILE A 232 27.25 -4.43 58.92
C ILE A 232 27.19 -3.11 58.13
N GLU A 233 28.32 -2.42 58.02
CA GLU A 233 28.44 -1.11 57.38
C GLU A 233 28.89 -1.19 55.90
N ALA A 234 28.71 -0.05 55.22
CA ALA A 234 29.57 0.49 54.16
C ALA A 234 29.59 -0.17 52.76
N ALA A 235 28.89 0.50 51.82
CA ALA A 235 29.43 0.78 50.48
C ALA A 235 28.85 2.07 49.87
N SER A 236 29.68 3.13 49.82
CA SER A 236 29.68 4.26 48.86
C SER A 236 28.35 4.91 48.42
N THR A 237 28.03 6.07 49.00
CA THR A 237 27.12 7.08 48.46
C THR A 237 27.89 8.08 47.57
N PHE A 238 27.32 8.50 46.43
CA PHE A 238 27.71 9.75 45.74
C PHE A 238 26.62 10.82 45.95
N PRO A 239 26.96 12.12 46.07
CA PRO A 239 26.05 13.12 46.60
C PRO A 239 25.09 13.68 45.55
N ALA A 240 23.79 13.68 45.88
CA ALA A 240 22.83 14.60 45.27
C ALA A 240 22.87 15.93 46.04
N HIS A 241 22.99 17.04 45.32
CA HIS A 241 22.84 18.38 45.92
C HIS A 241 21.35 18.74 46.00
N SER A 242 20.80 18.71 47.21
CA SER A 242 19.55 19.41 47.51
C SER A 242 19.84 20.89 47.73
N LEU A 243 19.13 21.76 46.99
CA LEU A 243 18.93 23.15 47.38
C LEU A 243 17.46 23.31 47.75
N SER A 244 17.20 23.50 49.04
CA SER A 244 15.92 23.94 49.57
C SER A 244 15.72 25.42 49.28
N GLY A 245 14.57 25.78 48.74
CA GLY A 245 14.09 27.15 48.60
C GLY A 245 12.57 27.10 48.66
N ASP A 246 12.05 27.33 49.85
CA ASP A 246 10.61 27.46 50.10
C ASP A 246 10.10 28.85 49.64
N ASP A 247 8.79 29.02 49.77
CA ASP A 247 8.02 30.28 49.80
C ASP A 247 7.50 30.88 48.48
N GLU A 248 6.24 30.51 48.22
CA GLU A 248 5.07 31.38 47.97
C GLU A 248 4.90 32.18 46.64
N ASP A 249 3.64 32.24 46.22
CA ASP A 249 2.99 33.22 45.31
C ASP A 249 3.45 33.35 43.84
N GLU A 250 2.96 32.47 42.94
CA GLU A 250 2.79 32.84 41.51
C GLU A 250 1.55 32.23 40.81
N GLU A 251 0.44 32.04 41.54
CA GLU A 251 -0.85 31.66 40.96
C GLU A 251 -1.64 32.91 40.48
N THR A 252 -1.22 33.56 39.38
CA THR A 252 -2.04 34.43 38.48
C THR A 252 -1.24 35.16 37.37
N MET A 253 -0.69 34.47 36.36
CA MET A 253 -0.28 35.20 35.12
C MET A 253 -0.24 34.46 33.76
N MET A 254 -0.62 33.19 33.64
CA MET A 254 -0.59 32.45 32.36
C MET A 254 -1.92 32.40 31.58
N GLU A 255 -2.73 33.46 31.60
CA GLU A 255 -3.97 33.53 30.80
C GLU A 255 -4.12 34.85 30.02
N LYS A 256 -3.03 35.38 29.44
CA LYS A 256 -3.12 36.57 28.56
C LYS A 256 -1.96 36.83 27.59
N THR A 257 -1.50 35.81 26.86
CA THR A 257 -0.41 35.99 25.87
C THR A 257 -0.55 35.22 24.55
N HIS A 258 -1.70 34.60 24.28
CA HIS A 258 -1.89 33.76 23.07
C HIS A 258 -2.58 34.47 21.87
N ILE A 259 -2.87 35.78 21.95
CA ILE A 259 -3.51 36.55 20.86
C ILE A 259 -2.84 37.93 20.68
N GLN A 260 -1.51 37.97 20.44
CA GLN A 260 -0.88 39.19 19.89
C GLN A 260 0.50 39.03 19.20
N ASN A 261 0.96 37.82 18.89
CA ASN A 261 2.26 37.58 18.25
C ASN A 261 2.18 37.02 16.80
N GLN A 262 1.00 37.05 16.17
CA GLN A 262 0.84 36.62 14.76
C GLN A 262 1.12 37.75 13.75
N ASP A 263 1.01 39.02 14.16
CA ASP A 263 0.99 40.19 13.24
C ASP A 263 2.34 40.91 13.07
N PHE A 264 3.44 40.39 13.62
CA PHE A 264 4.73 41.12 13.72
C PHE A 264 5.95 40.46 13.05
N ILE A 265 5.74 39.51 12.13
CA ILE A 265 6.82 38.83 11.38
C ILE A 265 6.78 39.13 9.86
N ASP A 266 5.75 39.82 9.35
CA ASP A 266 5.50 39.96 7.91
C ASP A 266 6.01 41.26 7.22
N GLU A 267 6.56 42.26 7.91
CA GLU A 267 6.94 43.54 7.27
C GLU A 267 8.40 43.66 6.76
N ASP A 268 9.38 42.95 7.32
CA ASP A 268 10.81 43.21 7.03
C ASP A 268 11.40 42.46 5.81
N ASN A 269 10.63 41.62 5.10
CA ASN A 269 11.08 40.89 3.90
C ASN A 269 10.59 41.50 2.57
N LYS A 270 10.25 42.80 2.54
CA LYS A 270 9.57 43.45 1.40
C LYS A 270 10.46 44.32 0.49
N ALA A 271 11.76 44.03 0.42
CA ALA A 271 12.67 44.67 -0.52
C ALA A 271 13.77 43.69 -0.97
N ASP A 272 13.59 43.06 -2.14
CA ASP A 272 14.64 42.83 -3.17
C ASP A 272 14.15 41.94 -4.35
N ASP A 273 13.05 41.20 -4.20
CA ASP A 273 12.51 40.30 -5.24
C ASP A 273 11.78 41.03 -6.40
N ALA A 274 12.53 41.80 -7.20
CA ALA A 274 12.07 42.43 -8.44
C ALA A 274 12.32 41.57 -9.71
N SER A 275 12.77 40.32 -9.55
CA SER A 275 12.70 39.31 -10.60
C SER A 275 11.38 38.55 -10.49
N GLY A 276 10.50 38.76 -11.47
CA GLY A 276 9.23 38.04 -11.60
C GLY A 276 9.41 36.56 -12.00
N GLU A 277 10.14 35.80 -11.20
CA GLU A 277 10.03 34.35 -11.22
C GLU A 277 8.60 33.99 -10.82
N ASN A 278 7.96 33.22 -11.70
CA ASN A 278 6.64 32.67 -11.47
C ASN A 278 6.75 31.72 -10.28
N LYS A 279 6.40 32.18 -9.07
CA LYS A 279 6.32 31.31 -7.88
C LYS A 279 5.29 30.22 -8.20
N ASP A 280 5.79 29.04 -8.57
CA ASP A 280 4.96 27.89 -8.90
C ASP A 280 4.03 27.65 -7.71
N THR A 281 2.74 27.95 -7.90
CA THR A 281 1.75 27.86 -6.84
C THR A 281 1.57 26.39 -6.51
N VAL A 282 2.09 25.98 -5.35
CA VAL A 282 1.85 24.65 -4.79
C VAL A 282 0.37 24.58 -4.45
N TRP A 283 -0.37 23.79 -5.22
CA TRP A 283 -1.78 23.53 -4.98
C TRP A 283 -1.88 22.43 -3.93
N TYR A 284 -2.65 22.68 -2.87
CA TYR A 284 -3.05 21.65 -1.92
C TYR A 284 -4.47 21.24 -2.25
N ASP A 285 -4.78 19.94 -2.13
CA ASP A 285 -6.17 19.48 -2.14
C ASP A 285 -6.85 19.73 -0.79
N ASN A 286 -8.11 19.29 -0.66
CA ASN A 286 -8.90 19.46 0.56
C ASN A 286 -8.34 18.66 1.76
N GLU A 287 -7.45 17.69 1.50
CA GLU A 287 -6.80 16.82 2.49
C GLU A 287 -5.43 17.38 2.92
N GLY A 288 -4.93 18.41 2.22
CA GLY A 288 -3.66 19.09 2.52
C GLY A 288 -2.46 18.46 1.80
N ILE A 289 -2.67 17.61 0.79
CA ILE A 289 -1.59 17.02 -0.01
C ILE A 289 -1.16 17.99 -1.12
N PRO A 290 0.14 18.29 -1.26
CA PRO A 290 0.62 19.13 -2.36
C PRO A 290 0.56 18.38 -3.70
N HIS A 291 -0.21 18.88 -4.66
CA HIS A 291 -0.22 18.41 -6.05
C HIS A 291 0.89 19.05 -6.88
N GLY A 292 1.37 18.33 -7.88
CA GLY A 292 2.39 18.79 -8.83
C GLY A 292 3.81 18.90 -8.27
N THR A 293 4.01 18.74 -6.96
CA THR A 293 5.34 18.77 -6.31
C THR A 293 5.44 17.77 -5.17
N TRP A 294 6.64 17.27 -4.89
CA TRP A 294 6.87 16.46 -3.69
C TRP A 294 6.87 17.34 -2.45
N ARG A 295 6.16 16.93 -1.38
CA ARG A 295 6.12 17.66 -0.08
C ARG A 295 7.52 17.93 0.49
N THR A 296 8.48 17.03 0.26
CA THR A 296 9.87 17.18 0.69
C THR A 296 10.85 17.02 -0.49
N ARG A 297 12.03 17.65 -0.39
CA ARG A 297 13.13 17.45 -1.35
C ARG A 297 13.75 16.08 -1.15
N LEU A 298 14.29 15.46 -2.21
CA LEU A 298 14.84 14.10 -2.13
C LEU A 298 15.87 13.92 -0.99
N CYS A 299 16.81 14.86 -0.85
CA CYS A 299 17.86 14.82 0.17
C CYS A 299 17.46 15.44 1.53
N SER A 300 16.17 15.76 1.74
CA SER A 300 15.59 16.23 3.01
C SER A 300 15.40 15.08 4.03
N CYS A 301 15.90 13.88 3.73
CA CYS A 301 15.93 12.76 4.67
C CYS A 301 16.74 13.07 5.94
N CYS A 302 17.77 13.94 5.85
CA CYS A 302 18.55 14.37 7.01
C CYS A 302 17.75 15.24 8.00
N ASP A 303 16.65 15.85 7.59
CA ASP A 303 15.84 16.71 8.47
C ASP A 303 15.03 15.89 9.49
N VAL A 304 14.96 14.57 9.31
CA VAL A 304 14.23 13.61 10.16
C VAL A 304 15.15 12.55 10.77
N LEU A 305 16.45 12.85 10.96
CA LEU A 305 17.45 11.98 11.60
C LEU A 305 17.03 11.38 12.95
N THR A 306 16.18 12.09 13.70
CA THR A 306 15.65 11.67 15.00
C THR A 306 14.40 10.81 14.93
N GLN A 307 13.71 10.75 13.79
CA GLN A 307 12.47 9.97 13.62
C GLN A 307 12.75 8.53 13.19
N SER A 308 11.86 7.61 13.58
CA SER A 308 12.00 6.18 13.23
C SER A 308 12.02 5.94 11.71
N THR A 309 11.30 6.76 10.94
CA THR A 309 11.23 6.76 9.46
C THR A 309 12.59 6.84 8.79
N PHE A 310 13.54 7.62 9.34
CA PHE A 310 14.90 7.73 8.80
C PHE A 310 15.69 6.42 8.96
N TRP A 311 15.68 5.85 10.16
CA TRP A 311 16.37 4.60 10.48
C TRP A 311 15.75 3.41 9.73
N MET A 312 14.42 3.38 9.61
CA MET A 312 13.70 2.43 8.77
C MET A 312 14.07 2.61 7.29
N GLY A 313 14.16 3.85 6.79
CA GLY A 313 14.54 4.12 5.40
C GLY A 313 15.96 3.66 5.05
N ILE A 314 16.92 3.70 5.99
CA ILE A 314 18.31 3.25 5.76
C ILE A 314 18.51 1.76 6.03
N PHE A 315 18.05 1.24 7.16
CA PHE A 315 18.38 -0.13 7.61
C PHE A 315 17.29 -1.15 7.28
N CYS A 316 16.05 -0.71 7.05
CA CYS A 316 14.88 -1.57 6.82
C CYS A 316 14.02 -1.06 5.65
N THR A 317 14.65 -0.52 4.60
CA THR A 317 13.95 0.06 3.43
C THR A 317 12.87 -0.86 2.84
N PRO A 318 13.03 -2.20 2.79
CA PRO A 318 11.96 -3.11 2.33
C PRO A 318 10.71 -3.07 3.22
N VAL A 319 10.85 -2.87 4.53
CA VAL A 319 9.73 -2.74 5.47
C VAL A 319 9.07 -1.37 5.32
N LEU A 320 9.85 -0.30 5.16
CA LEU A 320 9.31 1.03 4.87
C LEU A 320 8.52 1.05 3.55
N MET A 321 9.02 0.35 2.52
CA MET A 321 8.28 0.15 1.26
C MET A 321 7.02 -0.70 1.45
N ALA A 322 7.03 -1.72 2.32
CA ALA A 322 5.86 -2.52 2.63
C ALA A 322 4.75 -1.70 3.33
N GLN A 323 5.14 -0.83 4.27
CA GLN A 323 4.26 0.14 4.94
C GLN A 323 3.62 1.11 3.93
N LEU A 324 4.45 1.69 3.06
CA LEU A 324 4.01 2.60 1.99
C LEU A 324 3.04 1.93 1.00
N VAL A 325 3.36 0.72 0.53
CA VAL A 325 2.50 -0.06 -0.38
C VAL A 325 1.13 -0.32 0.25
N THR A 326 1.10 -0.68 1.53
CA THR A 326 -0.16 -0.95 2.25
C THR A 326 -0.97 0.33 2.46
N ARG A 327 -0.33 1.44 2.87
CA ARG A 327 -0.97 2.75 3.04
C ARG A 327 -1.58 3.27 1.73
N LEU A 328 -0.92 3.04 0.59
CA LEU A 328 -1.40 3.47 -0.73
C LEU A 328 -2.48 2.56 -1.34
N GLY A 329 -2.95 1.52 -0.65
CA GLY A 329 -3.94 0.60 -1.20
C GLY A 329 -3.38 -0.39 -2.23
N LEU A 330 -2.06 -0.52 -2.35
CA LEU A 330 -1.40 -1.25 -3.44
C LEU A 330 -1.13 -2.73 -3.10
N THR A 331 -1.26 -3.56 -4.13
CA THR A 331 -0.74 -4.94 -4.12
C THR A 331 0.79 -4.96 -4.13
N TRP A 332 1.38 -6.09 -3.72
CA TRP A 332 2.84 -6.29 -3.60
C TRP A 332 3.67 -5.97 -4.85
N ASN A 333 3.05 -5.87 -6.04
CA ASN A 333 3.70 -5.53 -7.30
C ASN A 333 3.65 -4.01 -7.64
N GLY A 334 3.13 -3.18 -6.74
CA GLY A 334 2.99 -1.73 -6.92
C GLY A 334 1.83 -1.29 -7.82
N ARG A 335 0.76 -2.10 -7.90
CA ARG A 335 -0.49 -1.76 -8.60
C ARG A 335 -1.67 -1.79 -7.64
N GLU A 336 -2.67 -0.97 -7.91
CA GLU A 336 -3.99 -1.07 -7.30
C GLU A 336 -4.58 -2.48 -7.47
N GLY A 337 -5.33 -2.94 -6.47
CA GLY A 337 -6.01 -4.22 -6.49
C GLY A 337 -7.03 -4.29 -5.35
N PRO A 338 -7.75 -5.42 -5.22
CA PRO A 338 -8.74 -5.58 -4.17
C PRO A 338 -8.10 -5.49 -2.78
N PRO A 339 -8.80 -4.96 -1.76
CA PRO A 339 -8.24 -4.74 -0.42
C PRO A 339 -7.68 -6.03 0.20
N GLU A 340 -8.25 -7.19 -0.16
CA GLU A 340 -7.78 -8.51 0.26
C GLU A 340 -6.31 -8.80 -0.16
N GLN A 341 -5.95 -8.42 -1.39
CA GLN A 341 -4.58 -8.61 -1.89
C GLN A 341 -3.62 -7.55 -1.34
N THR A 342 -4.14 -6.37 -1.00
CA THR A 342 -3.38 -5.26 -0.44
C THR A 342 -2.96 -5.51 1.01
N TYR A 343 -3.82 -6.05 1.88
CA TYR A 343 -3.37 -6.38 3.26
C TYR A 343 -2.29 -7.48 3.26
N LEU A 344 -2.30 -8.38 2.27
CA LEU A 344 -1.28 -9.41 2.09
C LEU A 344 0.06 -8.84 1.58
N SER A 345 0.10 -7.62 1.03
CA SER A 345 1.33 -6.99 0.51
C SER A 345 2.40 -6.87 1.58
N TYR A 346 2.04 -6.35 2.76
CA TYR A 346 2.97 -6.19 3.88
C TYR A 346 3.60 -7.52 4.27
N ASN A 347 2.76 -8.51 4.55
CA ASN A 347 3.19 -9.85 4.97
C ASN A 347 4.09 -10.51 3.91
N ARG A 348 3.77 -10.40 2.62
CA ARG A 348 4.59 -10.99 1.54
C ARG A 348 5.98 -10.37 1.47
N ILE A 349 6.09 -9.04 1.57
CA ILE A 349 7.39 -8.35 1.53
C ILE A 349 8.20 -8.67 2.80
N VAL A 350 7.60 -8.57 3.98
CA VAL A 350 8.29 -8.83 5.26
C VAL A 350 8.72 -10.29 5.41
N LEU A 351 7.88 -11.26 5.05
CA LEU A 351 8.26 -12.68 5.05
C LEU A 351 9.39 -12.96 4.04
N GLY A 352 9.36 -12.29 2.88
CA GLY A 352 10.45 -12.32 1.90
C GLY A 352 11.77 -11.83 2.48
N LEU A 353 11.76 -10.71 3.23
CA LEU A 353 12.93 -10.19 3.93
C LEU A 353 13.48 -11.19 4.96
N VAL A 354 12.61 -11.75 5.81
CA VAL A 354 13.01 -12.72 6.86
C VAL A 354 13.61 -13.99 6.24
N PHE A 355 13.00 -14.51 5.16
CA PHE A 355 13.53 -15.65 4.41
C PHE A 355 14.91 -15.38 3.81
N VAL A 356 15.09 -14.22 3.17
CA VAL A 356 16.37 -13.81 2.56
C VAL A 356 17.46 -13.59 3.62
N MET A 357 17.13 -12.98 4.77
CA MET A 357 18.05 -12.83 5.90
C MET A 357 18.41 -14.17 6.54
N SER A 358 17.52 -15.17 6.50
CA SER A 358 17.84 -16.53 6.96
C SER A 358 18.86 -17.23 6.05
N ILE A 359 18.83 -16.96 4.75
CA ILE A 359 19.77 -17.50 3.75
C ILE A 359 21.13 -16.76 3.76
N TYR A 360 21.18 -15.53 4.28
CA TYR A 360 22.38 -14.67 4.31
C TYR A 360 23.64 -15.37 4.88
N TRP A 361 23.47 -16.27 5.85
CA TRP A 361 24.55 -17.05 6.47
C TRP A 361 25.28 -18.01 5.51
N ILE A 362 24.71 -18.31 4.34
CA ILE A 362 25.36 -19.11 3.31
C ILE A 362 26.26 -18.19 2.47
N PRO A 363 27.60 -18.34 2.49
CA PRO A 363 28.50 -17.46 1.75
C PRO A 363 28.24 -17.55 0.24
N PHE A 364 28.47 -16.42 -0.46
CA PHE A 364 28.15 -16.21 -1.88
C PHE A 364 26.64 -16.26 -2.21
N VAL A 365 25.95 -17.37 -1.93
CA VAL A 365 24.51 -17.54 -2.21
C VAL A 365 23.68 -16.50 -1.46
N GLY A 366 23.89 -16.35 -0.14
CA GLY A 366 23.21 -15.37 0.69
C GLY A 366 23.40 -13.93 0.20
N SER A 367 24.61 -13.57 -0.19
CA SER A 367 24.92 -12.24 -0.75
C SER A 367 24.20 -11.99 -2.08
N VAL A 368 24.15 -12.99 -2.97
CA VAL A 368 23.42 -12.90 -4.25
C VAL A 368 21.90 -12.85 -4.02
N CYS A 369 21.36 -13.64 -3.09
CA CYS A 369 19.94 -13.61 -2.73
C CYS A 369 19.53 -12.25 -2.15
N VAL A 370 20.31 -11.68 -1.22
CA VAL A 370 20.08 -10.32 -0.68
C VAL A 370 20.11 -9.27 -1.79
N PHE A 371 21.09 -9.35 -2.70
CA PHE A 371 21.20 -8.40 -3.81
C PHE A 371 20.01 -8.48 -4.78
N ILE A 372 19.59 -9.69 -5.18
CA ILE A 372 18.42 -9.90 -6.05
C ILE A 372 17.14 -9.41 -5.35
N TYR A 373 16.96 -9.72 -4.06
CA TYR A 373 15.83 -9.26 -3.27
C TYR A 373 15.78 -7.72 -3.18
N TYR A 374 16.93 -7.08 -2.94
CA TYR A 374 17.04 -5.62 -2.92
C TYR A 374 16.66 -5.01 -4.27
N LEU A 375 17.15 -5.56 -5.39
CA LEU A 375 16.76 -5.11 -6.73
C LEU A 375 15.25 -5.30 -7.01
N LEU A 376 14.64 -6.39 -6.54
CA LEU A 376 13.20 -6.63 -6.71
C LEU A 376 12.34 -5.69 -5.86
N VAL A 377 12.65 -5.51 -4.57
CA VAL A 377 11.79 -4.72 -3.68
C VAL A 377 12.09 -3.23 -3.75
N ILE A 378 13.35 -2.82 -3.67
CA ILE A 378 13.69 -1.39 -3.64
C ILE A 378 13.67 -0.79 -5.03
N VAL A 379 14.28 -1.46 -6.01
CA VAL A 379 14.37 -0.90 -7.36
C VAL A 379 13.09 -1.18 -8.15
N TYR A 380 12.67 -2.43 -8.34
CA TYR A 380 11.50 -2.75 -9.17
C TYR A 380 10.17 -2.31 -8.54
N ILE A 381 9.80 -2.82 -7.35
CA ILE A 381 8.54 -2.43 -6.69
C ILE A 381 8.55 -0.94 -6.34
N GLY A 382 9.64 -0.42 -5.77
CA GLY A 382 9.79 1.00 -5.47
C GLY A 382 9.60 1.92 -6.68
N SER A 383 10.08 1.55 -7.88
CA SER A 383 9.84 2.33 -9.10
C SER A 383 8.38 2.34 -9.53
N HIS A 384 7.68 1.21 -9.36
CA HIS A 384 6.25 1.11 -9.63
C HIS A 384 5.43 1.98 -8.67
N VAL A 385 5.74 1.93 -7.37
CA VAL A 385 5.09 2.76 -6.33
C VAL A 385 5.36 4.25 -6.59
N ARG A 386 6.61 4.64 -6.89
CA ARG A 386 6.95 6.03 -7.20
C ARG A 386 6.23 6.53 -8.45
N GLY A 387 6.19 5.73 -9.51
CA GLY A 387 5.45 6.04 -10.73
C GLY A 387 3.94 6.19 -10.50
N TYR A 388 3.37 5.32 -9.66
CA TYR A 388 1.98 5.42 -9.22
C TYR A 388 1.70 6.72 -8.46
N MET A 389 2.52 7.05 -7.46
CA MET A 389 2.36 8.30 -6.70
C MET A 389 2.48 9.54 -7.59
N ARG A 390 3.42 9.57 -8.54
CA ARG A 390 3.52 10.69 -9.49
C ARG A 390 2.30 10.81 -10.39
N GLN A 391 1.68 9.69 -10.78
CA GLN A 391 0.43 9.70 -11.52
C GLN A 391 -0.74 10.20 -10.65
N LYS A 392 -0.85 9.74 -9.39
CA LYS A 392 -1.91 10.14 -8.44
C LYS A 392 -1.86 11.64 -8.11
N TYR A 393 -0.67 12.15 -7.78
CA TYR A 393 -0.45 13.53 -7.31
C TYR A 393 0.03 14.48 -8.42
N GLN A 394 -0.05 14.06 -9.69
CA GLN A 394 0.32 14.83 -10.89
C GLN A 394 1.77 15.38 -10.89
N ILE A 395 2.69 14.73 -10.17
CA ILE A 395 4.07 15.22 -9.99
C ILE A 395 4.88 14.96 -11.27
N PRO A 396 5.51 16.00 -11.87
CA PRO A 396 6.28 15.86 -13.09
C PRO A 396 7.58 15.06 -12.88
N SER A 397 8.12 14.53 -13.97
CA SER A 397 9.44 13.87 -13.94
C SER A 397 10.57 14.86 -13.73
N THR A 398 11.50 14.54 -12.82
CA THR A 398 12.62 15.41 -12.46
C THR A 398 13.69 15.48 -13.54
N LEU A 399 13.86 14.39 -14.31
CA LEU A 399 14.80 14.37 -15.43
C LEU A 399 14.13 14.86 -16.74
N PRO A 400 14.84 15.65 -17.57
CA PRO A 400 14.33 16.06 -18.87
C PRO A 400 14.02 14.85 -19.75
N THR A 401 12.91 14.96 -20.49
CA THR A 401 12.08 13.87 -21.08
C THR A 401 12.76 12.82 -21.98
N ARG A 402 14.07 12.92 -22.25
CA ARG A 402 14.79 12.07 -23.21
C ARG A 402 14.80 10.57 -22.84
N CYS A 403 14.65 10.23 -21.57
CA CYS A 403 14.61 8.84 -21.08
C CYS A 403 13.19 8.33 -20.77
N GLY A 404 12.17 9.18 -20.86
CA GLY A 404 10.80 8.85 -20.45
C GLY A 404 10.62 8.71 -18.92
N PRO A 405 9.39 8.80 -18.41
CA PRO A 405 9.14 8.91 -16.97
C PRO A 405 9.56 7.67 -16.18
N ARG A 406 9.41 6.45 -16.74
CA ARG A 406 9.73 5.20 -16.02
C ARG A 406 11.23 5.02 -15.72
N ILE A 407 12.12 5.59 -16.54
CA ILE A 407 13.57 5.48 -16.31
C ILE A 407 13.99 6.43 -15.17
N ASP A 408 13.34 7.59 -15.03
CA ASP A 408 13.54 8.53 -13.92
C ASP A 408 13.29 7.85 -12.57
N ASP A 409 12.13 7.17 -12.38
CA ASP A 409 11.85 6.44 -11.14
C ASP A 409 12.87 5.32 -10.87
N PHE A 410 13.22 4.55 -11.90
CA PHE A 410 14.19 3.46 -11.80
C PHE A 410 15.58 3.95 -11.39
N CYS A 411 16.08 5.02 -12.01
CA CYS A 411 17.35 5.64 -11.65
C CYS A 411 17.32 6.21 -10.23
N MET A 412 16.22 6.82 -9.81
CA MET A 412 16.08 7.41 -8.48
C MET A 412 16.04 6.34 -7.38
N MET A 413 15.28 5.25 -7.58
CA MET A 413 15.26 4.12 -6.65
C MET A 413 16.58 3.34 -6.61
N LEU A 414 17.29 3.24 -7.75
CA LEU A 414 18.60 2.57 -7.82
C LEU A 414 19.71 3.38 -7.15
N CYS A 415 19.79 4.69 -7.42
CA CYS A 415 20.86 5.55 -6.93
C CYS A 415 20.61 6.08 -5.50
N CYS A 416 19.35 6.23 -5.10
CA CYS A 416 18.96 6.93 -3.87
C CYS A 416 17.70 6.32 -3.24
N GLY A 417 17.59 4.98 -3.23
CA GLY A 417 16.39 4.25 -2.83
C GLY A 417 15.88 4.56 -1.42
N CYS A 418 16.76 4.70 -0.42
CA CYS A 418 16.39 5.07 0.94
C CYS A 418 15.74 6.48 1.00
N CYS A 419 16.39 7.49 0.41
CA CYS A 419 15.88 8.86 0.35
C CYS A 419 14.59 8.96 -0.46
N SER A 420 14.48 8.21 -1.57
CA SER A 420 13.25 8.13 -2.37
C SER A 420 12.10 7.50 -1.58
N SER A 421 12.36 6.44 -0.81
CA SER A 421 11.35 5.79 0.05
C SER A 421 10.88 6.72 1.17
N ILE A 422 11.82 7.42 1.83
CA ILE A 422 11.50 8.44 2.83
C ILE A 422 10.67 9.56 2.20
N GLN A 423 11.10 10.13 1.07
CA GLN A 423 10.35 11.18 0.36
C GLN A 423 8.90 10.76 0.06
N MET A 424 8.69 9.51 -0.38
CA MET A 424 7.36 8.97 -0.65
C MET A 424 6.52 8.83 0.63
N VAL A 425 7.06 8.24 1.70
CA VAL A 425 6.32 8.11 2.98
C VAL A 425 5.93 9.48 3.54
N ARG A 426 6.89 10.43 3.60
CA ARG A 426 6.68 11.83 4.03
C ARG A 426 5.72 12.64 3.14
N HIS A 427 5.33 12.12 1.98
CA HIS A 427 4.32 12.75 1.12
C HIS A 427 2.88 12.30 1.47
N THR A 428 2.72 11.13 2.10
CA THR A 428 1.41 10.51 2.43
C THR A 428 0.90 10.79 3.85
N HIS A 429 1.55 11.71 4.58
CA HIS A 429 1.18 12.21 5.91
C HIS A 429 2.06 13.41 6.28
N ASP A 430 1.62 14.28 7.18
CA ASP A 430 2.51 15.28 7.78
C ASP A 430 3.20 14.66 9.01
N ASP A 431 4.54 14.62 9.00
CA ASP A 431 5.33 14.01 10.08
C ASP A 431 5.29 14.82 11.39
N LYS A 432 4.69 16.03 11.39
CA LYS A 432 4.46 16.84 12.59
C LYS A 432 3.24 16.38 13.37
N ASP A 433 2.17 16.05 12.65
CA ASP A 433 0.89 15.68 13.23
C ASP A 433 0.84 14.17 13.51
N TYR A 434 1.44 13.36 12.62
CA TYR A 434 1.46 11.90 12.72
C TYR A 434 2.91 11.40 12.62
N PRO A 435 3.65 11.24 13.75
CA PRO A 435 5.02 10.77 13.70
C PRO A 435 5.10 9.31 13.21
N GLY A 436 6.10 9.00 12.38
CA GLY A 436 6.25 7.66 11.81
C GLY A 436 6.72 6.60 12.82
N HIS A 437 6.12 5.41 12.76
CA HIS A 437 6.37 4.27 13.65
C HIS A 437 6.97 3.04 12.92
N ALA A 438 8.04 2.48 13.49
CA ALA A 438 8.80 1.39 12.87
C ALA A 438 8.11 0.01 12.87
N CYS A 439 7.06 -0.17 13.69
CA CYS A 439 6.50 -1.49 13.99
C CYS A 439 5.01 -1.66 13.64
N THR A 440 4.37 -0.67 13.03
CA THR A 440 2.97 -0.76 12.59
C THR A 440 2.87 -1.08 11.09
N THR A 441 1.77 -1.69 10.66
CA THR A 441 1.56 -2.14 9.27
C THR A 441 1.54 -0.98 8.27
N THR A 442 1.07 0.20 8.68
CA THR A 442 1.00 1.44 7.88
C THR A 442 2.18 2.39 8.11
N GLY A 443 2.95 2.18 9.18
CA GLY A 443 3.98 3.10 9.65
C GLY A 443 3.45 4.34 10.38
N LEU A 444 2.18 4.36 10.78
CA LEU A 444 1.53 5.41 11.57
C LEU A 444 1.01 4.87 12.91
N GLU A 445 0.45 5.75 13.74
CA GLU A 445 -0.38 5.40 14.90
C GLU A 445 -1.75 4.85 14.46
N PHE A 446 -2.53 4.28 15.39
CA PHE A 446 -3.78 3.56 15.08
C PHE A 446 -4.98 4.48 14.80
N ASP A 447 -4.93 5.69 15.36
CA ASP A 447 -5.87 6.80 15.20
C ASP A 447 -5.55 7.68 13.97
N ALA A 448 -4.37 7.52 13.36
CA ALA A 448 -4.00 8.25 12.17
C ALA A 448 -4.92 7.87 10.99
N PRO A 449 -5.47 8.85 10.25
CA PRO A 449 -6.36 8.58 9.12
C PRO A 449 -5.64 7.74 8.05
N SER A 450 -6.40 6.85 7.41
CA SER A 450 -5.86 5.78 6.55
C SER A 450 -5.04 6.30 5.36
N ILE A 451 -5.40 7.48 4.85
CA ILE A 451 -4.67 8.31 3.91
C ILE A 451 -4.87 9.77 4.34
N VAL A 452 -3.77 10.53 4.43
CA VAL A 452 -3.76 12.01 4.43
C VAL A 452 -3.33 12.50 3.07
#